data_AF-A0A7C1EVZ5-F1
#
_entry.id   AF-A0A7C1EVZ5-F1
#
_cell.length_a   1.000
_cell.length_b   1.000
_cell.length_c   1.000
_cell.angle_alpha   90.00
_cell.angle_beta   90.00
_cell.angle_gamma   90.00
#
_symmetry.space_group_name_H-M   'P 1'
#
loop_
_entity.id
_entity.type
_entity.pdbx_description
1 polymer ?
#
loop_
_entity_poly.entity_id
_entity_poly.type
_entity_poly.pdbx_seq_one_letter_code
_entity_poly.pdbx_strand_id
1 'polypeptide(L)'
;MSSLQKVEKNKTVPITVYDFCAYIFLFISWFVIFMMIAAVTEGGLAPWDTTRFRPPLGAWERTLNDFFEGGLGARLPAIVIVSLSVLLYHNSHKNTNAARSLLTWGFCLWNVAFIFISSNAVVMATNLNNSFLPQSPVMDIGYHRTWPALAVMAGSSLLLLCAHFLTAYIAKRKDQVKS
;
A
#
# COMPACT_ATOMS: atom_id res chain seq x y z
N MET A 1 -7.93 -6.99 50.95
CA MET A 1 -6.82 -6.61 50.04
C MET A 1 -7.43 -5.93 48.82
N SER A 2 -7.13 -4.64 48.66
CA SER A 2 -8.06 -3.61 48.19
C SER A 2 -8.09 -3.41 46.68
N SER A 3 -9.30 -3.34 46.14
CA SER A 3 -9.72 -2.78 44.84
C SER A 3 -9.39 -1.29 44.63
N LEU A 4 -8.61 -0.66 45.52
CA LEU A 4 -8.37 0.79 45.57
C LEU A 4 -7.06 1.26 44.93
N GLN A 5 -6.21 0.38 44.42
CA GLN A 5 -4.97 0.77 43.70
C GLN A 5 -5.14 0.94 42.18
N LYS A 6 -6.33 0.69 41.62
CA LYS A 6 -6.52 0.63 40.15
C LYS A 6 -7.07 1.91 39.52
N VAL A 7 -6.80 3.07 40.13
CA VAL A 7 -7.11 4.39 39.56
C VAL A 7 -5.83 5.23 39.50
N GLU A 8 -4.72 4.64 39.06
CA GLU A 8 -3.66 5.46 38.49
C GLU A 8 -4.19 6.04 37.17
N LYS A 9 -4.58 7.32 37.26
CA LYS A 9 -5.04 8.12 36.13
C LYS A 9 -4.09 7.92 34.95
N ASN A 10 -4.64 7.48 33.82
CA ASN A 10 -4.02 7.57 32.49
C ASN A 10 -3.54 9.02 32.29
N LYS A 11 -2.29 9.31 32.65
CA LYS A 11 -1.68 10.60 32.35
C LYS A 11 -1.57 10.65 30.83
N THR A 12 -2.38 11.49 30.21
CA THR A 12 -2.32 11.76 28.78
C THR A 12 -0.94 12.32 28.47
N VAL A 13 -0.13 11.55 27.75
CA VAL A 13 1.14 12.06 27.22
C VAL A 13 0.79 13.13 26.19
N PRO A 14 1.25 14.39 26.36
CA PRO A 14 0.96 15.45 25.40
C PRO A 14 1.55 15.09 24.03
N ILE A 15 0.79 15.38 22.96
CA ILE A 15 1.27 15.20 21.59
C ILE A 15 2.41 16.18 21.36
N THR A 16 3.57 15.66 20.97
CA THR A 16 4.73 16.49 20.65
C THR A 16 4.64 16.99 19.21
N VAL A 17 5.39 18.05 18.87
CA VAL A 17 5.52 18.53 17.47
C VAL A 17 6.02 17.41 16.55
N TYR A 18 6.91 16.55 17.04
CA TYR A 18 7.41 15.40 16.29
C TYR A 18 6.32 14.38 15.95
N ASP A 19 5.40 14.11 16.89
CA ASP A 19 4.27 13.22 16.64
C ASP A 19 3.32 13.82 15.60
N PHE A 20 3.07 15.14 15.67
CA PHE A 20 2.27 15.85 14.67
C PHE A 20 2.87 15.73 13.26
N CYS A 21 4.17 16.00 13.12
CA CYS A 21 4.88 15.82 11.85
C CYS A 21 4.81 14.36 11.37
N ALA A 22 4.93 13.38 12.27
CA ALA A 22 4.82 11.97 11.93
C ALA A 22 3.43 11.60 11.40
N TYR A 23 2.35 12.14 11.97
CA TYR A 23 0.99 11.93 11.45
C TYR A 23 0.78 12.52 10.05
N ILE A 24 1.26 13.74 9.81
CA ILE A 24 1.21 14.37 8.48
C ILE A 24 1.96 13.50 7.48
N PHE A 25 3.18 13.09 7.84
CA PHE A 25 4.01 12.26 6.97
C PHE A 25 3.36 10.90 6.69
N LEU A 26 2.75 10.28 7.71
CA LEU A 26 1.99 9.04 7.56
C LEU A 26 0.83 9.20 6.58
N PHE A 27 0.03 10.26 6.73
CA PHE A 27 -1.10 10.53 5.83
C PHE A 27 -0.65 10.77 4.39
N ILE A 28 0.38 11.61 4.19
CA ILE A 28 0.95 11.85 2.87
C ILE A 28 1.47 10.55 2.25
N SER A 29 2.17 9.72 3.03
CA SER A 29 2.71 8.46 2.53
C SER A 29 1.62 7.46 2.12
N TRP A 30 0.50 7.39 2.85
CA TRP A 30 -0.67 6.61 2.43
C TRP A 30 -1.29 7.13 1.13
N PHE A 31 -1.40 8.46 0.98
CA PHE A 31 -1.90 9.06 -0.24
C PHE A 31 -0.99 8.75 -1.44
N VAL A 32 0.34 8.82 -1.28
CA VAL A 32 1.29 8.46 -2.34
C VAL A 32 1.18 6.97 -2.69
N ILE A 33 1.08 6.08 -1.70
CA ILE A 33 0.86 4.65 -1.92
C ILE A 33 -0.43 4.41 -2.68
N PHE A 34 -1.52 5.09 -2.30
CA PHE A 34 -2.80 5.01 -2.98
C PHE A 34 -2.65 5.36 -4.47
N MET A 35 -2.06 6.53 -4.76
CA MET A 35 -1.87 7.00 -6.13
C MET A 35 -0.98 6.06 -6.94
N MET A 36 0.10 5.54 -6.33
CA MET A 36 1.02 4.62 -6.98
C MET A 36 0.34 3.28 -7.34
N ILE A 37 -0.38 2.66 -6.40
CA ILE A 37 -1.08 1.39 -6.66
C ILE A 37 -2.17 1.61 -7.72
N ALA A 38 -2.93 2.70 -7.63
CA ALA A 38 -3.95 3.02 -8.62
C ALA A 38 -3.36 3.21 -10.03
N ALA A 39 -2.27 3.98 -10.15
CA ALA A 39 -1.60 4.21 -11.43
C ALA A 39 -1.04 2.93 -12.05
N VAL A 40 -0.42 2.05 -11.24
CA VAL A 40 0.10 0.75 -11.74
C VAL A 40 -1.05 -0.20 -12.10
N THR A 41 -2.15 -0.17 -11.35
CA THR A 41 -3.34 -0.97 -11.65
C THR A 41 -3.97 -0.53 -12.96
N GLU A 42 -4.16 0.78 -13.15
CA GLU A 42 -4.70 1.35 -14.38
C GLU A 42 -3.78 1.08 -15.57
N GLY A 43 -2.51 1.46 -15.50
CA GLY A 43 -1.57 1.21 -16.59
C GLY A 43 -1.35 -0.28 -16.90
N GLY A 44 -1.53 -1.14 -15.89
CA GLY A 44 -1.38 -2.58 -16.04
C GLY A 44 -2.63 -3.29 -16.56
N LEU A 45 -3.83 -2.87 -16.13
CA LEU A 45 -5.09 -3.53 -16.46
C LEU A 45 -5.90 -2.81 -17.54
N ALA A 46 -5.54 -1.57 -17.84
CA ALA A 46 -6.08 -0.77 -18.92
C ALA A 46 -5.02 -0.38 -20.00
N PRO A 47 -4.22 -1.32 -20.55
CA PRO A 47 -3.09 -0.96 -21.43
C PRO A 47 -3.51 -0.35 -22.79
N TRP A 48 -4.77 -0.55 -23.20
CA TRP A 48 -5.31 -0.15 -24.51
C TRP A 48 -5.49 1.35 -24.71
N ASP A 49 -5.32 2.15 -23.66
CA ASP A 49 -5.36 3.62 -23.75
C ASP A 49 -4.22 4.19 -24.58
N THR A 50 -3.09 3.48 -24.64
CA THR A 50 -1.87 3.93 -25.31
C THR A 50 -1.64 3.27 -26.67
N THR A 51 -2.56 2.41 -27.10
CA THR A 51 -2.36 1.56 -28.29
C THR A 51 -3.28 1.98 -29.44
N ARG A 52 -2.83 1.76 -30.68
CA ARG A 52 -3.59 2.15 -31.88
C ARG A 52 -4.82 1.28 -32.14
N PHE A 53 -4.90 0.10 -31.53
CA PHE A 53 -5.95 -0.87 -31.76
C PHE A 53 -6.60 -1.24 -30.42
N ARG A 54 -7.88 -0.87 -30.25
CA ARG A 54 -8.73 -1.35 -29.16
C ARG A 54 -9.61 -2.50 -29.66
N PRO A 55 -9.86 -3.56 -28.86
CA PRO A 55 -10.83 -4.59 -29.22
C PRO A 55 -12.23 -4.00 -29.52
N PRO A 56 -13.07 -4.69 -30.30
CA PRO A 56 -14.43 -4.21 -30.59
C PRO A 56 -15.28 -4.14 -29.32
N LEU A 57 -16.32 -3.30 -29.34
CA LEU A 57 -17.31 -3.24 -28.26
C LEU A 57 -17.96 -4.63 -28.07
N GLY A 58 -18.16 -5.03 -26.81
CA GLY A 58 -18.70 -6.35 -26.46
C GLY A 58 -17.65 -7.46 -26.32
N ALA A 59 -16.38 -7.22 -26.70
CA ALA A 59 -15.29 -8.11 -26.33
C ALA A 59 -15.08 -8.09 -24.80
N TRP A 60 -14.81 -9.25 -24.21
CA TRP A 60 -14.63 -9.35 -22.75
C TRP A 60 -13.36 -8.61 -22.29
N GLU A 61 -12.32 -8.58 -23.12
CA GLU A 61 -11.07 -7.84 -22.86
C GLU A 61 -11.32 -6.33 -22.77
N ARG A 62 -12.21 -5.82 -23.63
CA ARG A 62 -12.61 -4.42 -23.61
C ARG A 62 -13.46 -4.11 -22.40
N THR A 63 -14.43 -4.97 -22.08
CA THR A 63 -15.27 -4.82 -20.89
C THR A 63 -14.43 -4.78 -19.61
N LEU A 64 -13.40 -5.63 -19.52
CA LEU A 64 -12.47 -5.65 -18.39
C LEU A 64 -11.62 -4.37 -18.35
N ASN A 65 -11.07 -3.93 -19.48
CA ASN A 65 -10.28 -2.69 -19.55
C ASN A 65 -11.13 -1.46 -19.16
N ASP A 66 -12.32 -1.32 -19.73
CA ASP A 66 -13.24 -0.19 -19.49
C ASP A 66 -13.60 -0.07 -17.98
N PHE A 67 -13.56 -1.17 -17.22
CA PHE A 67 -13.75 -1.15 -15.76
C PHE A 67 -12.58 -0.49 -15.01
N PHE A 68 -11.36 -0.66 -15.51
CA PHE A 68 -10.14 -0.11 -14.92
C PHE A 68 -9.78 1.28 -15.48
N GLU A 69 -10.15 1.60 -16.73
CA GLU A 69 -9.90 2.89 -17.40
C GLU A 69 -10.64 4.04 -16.68
N GLY A 70 -9.89 4.95 -16.03
CA GLY A 70 -10.42 6.13 -15.33
C GLY A 70 -11.37 5.88 -14.15
N GLY A 71 -11.79 4.63 -13.95
CA GLY A 71 -12.91 4.23 -13.10
C GLY A 71 -12.53 3.84 -11.67
N LEU A 72 -13.53 3.34 -10.93
CA LEU A 72 -13.33 2.80 -9.58
C LEU A 72 -12.47 1.54 -9.60
N GLY A 73 -12.50 0.76 -10.68
CA GLY A 73 -11.76 -0.50 -10.81
C GLY A 73 -10.26 -0.34 -10.53
N ALA A 74 -9.62 0.67 -11.13
CA ALA A 74 -8.19 0.94 -10.91
C ALA A 74 -7.87 1.33 -9.46
N ARG A 75 -8.83 1.94 -8.76
CA ARG A 75 -8.65 2.42 -7.39
C ARG A 75 -8.95 1.34 -6.35
N LEU A 76 -9.70 0.29 -6.67
CA LEU A 76 -10.09 -0.75 -5.71
C LEU A 76 -8.91 -1.40 -4.99
N PRO A 77 -7.83 -1.85 -5.67
CA PRO A 77 -6.67 -2.42 -4.96
C PRO A 77 -6.02 -1.42 -4.01
N ALA A 78 -5.86 -0.17 -4.44
CA ALA A 78 -5.32 0.91 -3.61
C ALA A 78 -6.18 1.18 -2.37
N ILE A 79 -7.51 1.26 -2.54
CA ILE A 79 -8.47 1.42 -1.45
C ILE A 79 -8.31 0.29 -0.44
N VAL A 80 -8.26 -0.96 -0.88
CA VAL A 80 -8.14 -2.13 0.00
C VAL A 80 -6.84 -2.08 0.80
N ILE A 81 -5.69 -1.91 0.14
CA ILE A 81 -4.38 -1.93 0.80
C ILE A 81 -4.24 -0.77 1.81
N VAL A 82 -4.60 0.45 1.40
CA VAL A 82 -4.49 1.61 2.29
C VAL A 82 -5.48 1.51 3.44
N SER A 83 -6.72 1.08 3.20
CA SER A 83 -7.71 0.90 4.27
C SER A 83 -7.26 -0.14 5.30
N LEU A 84 -6.70 -1.27 4.86
CA LEU A 84 -6.14 -2.28 5.77
C LEU A 84 -4.97 -1.71 6.58
N SER A 85 -4.07 -0.95 5.95
CA SER A 85 -2.97 -0.27 6.66
C SER A 85 -3.48 0.72 7.70
N VAL A 86 -4.48 1.54 7.36
CA VAL A 86 -5.12 2.51 8.27
C VAL A 86 -5.79 1.79 9.44
N LEU A 87 -6.53 0.71 9.18
CA LEU A 87 -7.20 -0.08 10.22
C LEU A 87 -6.19 -0.74 11.16
N LEU A 88 -5.10 -1.31 10.63
CA LEU A 88 -4.00 -1.86 11.42
C LEU A 88 -3.36 -0.78 12.30
N TYR A 89 -3.09 0.39 11.73
CA TYR A 89 -2.53 1.52 12.46
C TYR A 89 -3.46 1.95 13.60
N HIS A 90 -4.74 2.21 13.30
CA HIS A 90 -5.74 2.67 14.27
C HIS A 90 -5.93 1.71 15.43
N ASN A 91 -6.09 0.41 15.13
CA ASN A 91 -6.25 -0.63 16.14
C ASN A 91 -5.00 -0.75 17.03
N SER A 92 -3.81 -0.58 16.46
CA SER A 92 -2.55 -0.66 17.20
C SER A 92 -2.32 0.60 18.05
N HIS A 93 -2.70 1.76 17.53
CA HIS A 93 -2.56 3.05 18.20
C HIS A 93 -3.42 3.13 19.47
N LYS A 94 -4.65 2.60 19.43
CA LYS A 94 -5.54 2.54 20.61
C LYS A 94 -4.97 1.72 21.76
N ASN A 95 -4.18 0.70 21.45
CA ASN A 95 -3.68 -0.29 22.41
C ASN A 95 -2.22 -0.05 22.83
N THR A 96 -1.60 1.03 22.36
CA THR A 96 -0.19 1.34 22.62
C THR A 96 -0.09 2.76 23.13
N ASN A 97 0.43 2.98 24.34
CA ASN A 97 0.59 4.32 24.92
C ASN A 97 2.05 4.76 24.95
N ALA A 98 2.94 3.97 25.55
CA ALA A 98 4.35 4.32 25.73
C ALA A 98 5.20 4.12 24.46
N ALA A 99 4.73 3.32 23.49
CA ALA A 99 5.42 3.09 22.22
C ALA A 99 4.71 3.73 20.99
N ARG A 100 3.86 4.74 21.18
CA ARG A 100 3.13 5.42 20.08
C ARG A 100 4.03 6.00 19.01
N SER A 101 5.07 6.74 19.41
CA SER A 101 5.97 7.37 18.45
C SER A 101 6.71 6.33 17.59
N LEU A 102 7.14 5.21 18.20
CA LEU A 102 7.74 4.09 17.48
C LEU A 102 6.76 3.48 16.46
N LEU A 103 5.49 3.31 16.83
CA LEU A 103 4.46 2.79 15.93
C LEU A 103 4.30 3.70 14.70
N THR A 104 4.11 5.01 14.91
CA THR A 104 3.90 5.97 13.81
C THR A 104 5.12 6.05 12.90
N TRP A 105 6.32 6.23 13.46
CA TRP A 105 7.55 6.28 12.66
C TRP A 105 7.86 4.97 11.96
N GLY A 106 7.54 3.83 12.59
CA GLY A 106 7.69 2.52 11.95
C GLY A 106 6.81 2.36 10.72
N PHE A 107 5.54 2.77 10.79
CA PHE A 107 4.65 2.79 9.62
C PHE A 107 5.17 3.74 8.54
N CYS A 108 5.58 4.96 8.90
CA CYS A 108 6.18 5.90 7.96
C CYS A 108 7.40 5.31 7.23
N LEU A 109 8.31 4.68 7.97
CA LEU A 109 9.51 4.06 7.42
C LEU A 109 9.16 2.95 6.42
N TRP A 110 8.22 2.07 6.77
CA TRP A 110 7.80 0.99 5.88
C TRP A 110 7.06 1.51 4.65
N ASN A 111 6.26 2.57 4.77
CA ASN A 111 5.62 3.21 3.62
C ASN A 111 6.66 3.79 2.65
N VAL A 112 7.69 4.49 3.15
CA VAL A 112 8.78 5.01 2.31
C VAL A 112 9.57 3.87 1.66
N ALA A 113 9.92 2.84 2.42
CA ALA A 113 10.61 1.67 1.89
C ALA A 113 9.80 0.98 0.79
N PHE A 114 8.48 0.82 1.00
CA PHE A 114 7.58 0.25 0.00
C PHE A 114 7.49 1.12 -1.26
N ILE A 115 7.35 2.44 -1.14
CA ILE A 115 7.31 3.35 -2.29
C ILE A 115 8.59 3.21 -3.10
N PHE A 116 9.76 3.25 -2.45
CA PHE A 116 11.04 3.16 -3.12
C PHE A 116 11.27 1.78 -3.76
N ILE A 117 11.09 0.69 -3.01
CA ILE A 117 11.36 -0.67 -3.50
C ILE A 117 10.36 -1.05 -4.60
N SER A 118 9.06 -0.78 -4.40
CA SER A 118 8.03 -1.18 -5.36
C SER A 118 8.10 -0.40 -6.65
N SER A 119 8.37 0.91 -6.60
CA SER A 119 8.52 1.72 -7.82
C SER A 119 9.68 1.22 -8.68
N ASN A 120 10.85 0.98 -8.07
CA ASN A 120 12.01 0.41 -8.79
C ASN A 120 11.70 -1.00 -9.32
N ALA A 121 11.09 -1.86 -8.51
CA ALA A 121 10.76 -3.23 -8.92
C ALA A 121 9.75 -3.28 -10.07
N VAL A 122 8.74 -2.39 -10.07
CA VAL A 122 7.78 -2.26 -11.17
C VAL A 122 8.49 -1.81 -12.46
N VAL A 123 9.35 -0.80 -12.39
CA VAL A 123 10.13 -0.33 -13.54
C VAL A 123 11.01 -1.46 -14.10
N MET A 124 11.70 -2.20 -13.23
CA MET A 124 12.50 -3.36 -13.64
C MET A 124 11.65 -4.46 -14.27
N ALA A 125 10.49 -4.79 -13.69
CA ALA A 125 9.59 -5.82 -14.21
C ALA A 125 9.08 -5.46 -15.62
N THR A 126 8.73 -4.19 -15.85
CA THR A 126 8.32 -3.70 -17.17
C THR A 126 9.48 -3.80 -18.19
N ASN A 127 10.69 -3.38 -17.81
CA ASN A 127 11.86 -3.39 -18.70
C ASN A 127 12.36 -4.81 -19.03
N LEU A 128 12.36 -5.72 -18.04
CA LEU A 128 12.73 -7.12 -18.23
C LEU A 128 11.79 -7.81 -19.21
N ASN A 129 10.48 -7.59 -19.05
CA ASN A 129 9.50 -8.18 -19.94
C ASN A 129 9.69 -7.73 -21.40
N ASN A 130 10.06 -6.46 -21.60
CA ASN A 130 10.35 -5.93 -22.93
C ASN A 130 11.63 -6.50 -23.56
N SER A 131 12.57 -7.02 -22.75
CA SER A 131 13.87 -7.52 -23.20
C SER A 131 13.90 -9.03 -23.46
N PHE A 132 13.10 -9.81 -22.73
CA PHE A 132 13.13 -11.29 -22.81
C PHE A 132 12.09 -11.90 -23.75
N LEU A 133 10.94 -11.26 -23.98
CA LEU A 133 9.90 -11.82 -24.82
C LEU A 133 10.03 -11.28 -26.26
N PRO A 134 10.12 -12.16 -27.29
CA PRO A 134 10.11 -11.71 -28.67
C PRO A 134 8.81 -10.94 -28.94
N GLN A 135 8.95 -9.67 -29.31
CA GLN A 135 7.78 -8.84 -29.57
C GLN A 135 7.14 -9.29 -30.88
N SER A 136 5.99 -9.98 -30.80
CA SER A 136 5.26 -10.33 -32.02
C SER A 136 4.65 -9.05 -32.62
N PRO A 137 4.94 -8.73 -33.90
CA PRO A 137 4.62 -7.43 -34.49
C PRO A 137 3.12 -7.21 -34.79
N VAL A 138 2.27 -8.23 -34.65
CA VAL A 138 0.92 -8.20 -35.25
C VAL A 138 -0.21 -8.05 -34.23
N MET A 139 -0.09 -8.60 -33.00
CA MET A 139 -1.23 -8.57 -32.07
C MET A 139 -0.88 -8.89 -30.62
N ASP A 140 0.34 -8.55 -30.20
CA ASP A 140 0.82 -8.89 -28.86
C ASP A 140 0.63 -7.70 -27.90
N ILE A 141 -0.62 -7.25 -27.86
CA ILE A 141 -1.06 -6.17 -27.00
C ILE A 141 -2.01 -6.86 -26.01
N GLY A 142 -1.61 -7.03 -24.76
CA GLY A 142 -2.43 -7.80 -23.83
C GLY A 142 -1.79 -7.89 -22.45
N TYR A 143 -2.54 -8.45 -21.51
CA TYR A 143 -2.17 -8.59 -20.10
C TYR A 143 -0.85 -9.36 -19.86
N HIS A 144 -0.36 -10.09 -20.87
CA HIS A 144 0.92 -10.80 -20.79
C HIS A 144 2.13 -9.87 -20.60
N ARG A 145 2.03 -8.56 -20.93
CA ARG A 145 3.12 -7.59 -20.69
C ARG A 145 3.10 -6.95 -19.33
N THR A 146 1.91 -6.84 -18.74
CA THR A 146 1.67 -6.06 -17.54
C THR A 146 1.57 -6.91 -16.29
N TRP A 147 1.32 -8.22 -16.42
CA TRP A 147 1.23 -9.12 -15.27
C TRP A 147 2.49 -9.14 -14.37
N PRO A 148 3.75 -9.00 -14.86
CA PRO A 148 4.90 -9.01 -13.96
C PRO A 148 4.88 -7.80 -13.02
N ALA A 149 4.54 -6.62 -13.55
CA ALA A 149 4.41 -5.40 -12.75
C ALA A 149 3.26 -5.51 -11.74
N LEU A 150 2.12 -6.07 -12.16
CA LEU A 150 0.98 -6.31 -11.27
C LEU A 150 1.32 -7.33 -10.16
N ALA A 151 2.02 -8.41 -10.49
CA ALA A 151 2.47 -9.41 -9.53
C ALA A 151 3.46 -8.83 -8.51
N VAL A 152 4.43 -8.03 -8.98
CA VAL A 152 5.36 -7.30 -8.11
C VAL A 152 4.60 -6.37 -7.16
N MET A 153 3.64 -5.59 -7.69
CA MET A 153 2.85 -4.66 -6.86
C MET A 153 2.00 -5.39 -5.83
N ALA A 154 1.36 -6.50 -6.21
CA ALA A 154 0.57 -7.31 -5.28
C ALA A 154 1.46 -7.93 -4.18
N GLY A 155 2.59 -8.51 -4.58
CA GLY A 155 3.55 -9.12 -3.65
C GLY A 155 4.14 -8.09 -2.67
N SER A 156 4.58 -6.93 -3.16
CA SER A 156 5.13 -5.89 -2.29
C SER A 156 4.07 -5.28 -1.37
N SER A 157 2.81 -5.18 -1.82
CA SER A 157 1.70 -4.69 -1.00
C SER A 157 1.40 -5.65 0.16
N LEU A 158 1.45 -6.97 -0.08
CA LEU A 158 1.33 -7.97 0.98
C LEU A 158 2.48 -7.85 2.00
N LEU A 159 3.72 -7.70 1.52
CA LEU A 159 4.89 -7.51 2.38
C LEU A 159 4.78 -6.24 3.24
N LEU A 160 4.26 -5.15 2.67
CA LEU A 160 3.98 -3.92 3.42
C LEU A 160 2.99 -4.17 4.56
N LEU A 161 1.88 -4.87 4.31
CA LEU A 161 0.90 -5.20 5.35
C LEU A 161 1.50 -6.09 6.44
N CYS A 162 2.35 -7.05 6.08
CA CYS A 162 3.09 -7.87 7.04
C CYS A 162 4.05 -7.02 7.89
N ALA A 163 4.76 -6.07 7.29
CA ALA A 163 5.68 -5.17 7.99
C ALA A 163 4.94 -4.24 8.96
N HIS A 164 3.77 -3.73 8.56
CA HIS A 164 2.88 -2.97 9.43
C HIS A 164 2.38 -3.80 10.62
N PHE A 165 1.94 -5.04 10.37
CA PHE A 165 1.53 -5.96 11.42
C PHE A 165 2.66 -6.26 12.41
N LEU A 166 3.87 -6.53 11.91
CA LEU A 166 5.04 -6.77 12.75
C LEU A 166 5.39 -5.54 13.60
N THR A 167 5.36 -4.35 13.01
CA THR A 167 5.61 -3.08 13.72
C THR A 167 4.60 -2.86 14.83
N ALA A 168 3.31 -3.09 14.54
CA ALA A 168 2.23 -3.06 15.51
C ALA A 168 2.45 -4.05 16.67
N TYR A 169 2.83 -5.28 16.34
CA TYR A 169 3.12 -6.32 17.34
C TYR A 169 4.29 -5.94 18.25
N ILE A 170 5.39 -5.44 17.68
CA ILE A 170 6.57 -5.00 18.44
C ILE A 170 6.22 -3.83 19.37
N ALA A 171 5.47 -2.83 18.87
CA ALA A 171 5.07 -1.68 19.66
C ALA A 171 4.21 -2.11 20.87
N LYS A 172 3.24 -3.01 20.64
CA LYS A 172 2.40 -3.58 21.70
C LYS A 172 3.22 -4.34 22.75
N ARG A 173 4.20 -5.16 22.32
CA ARG A 173 5.09 -5.90 23.24
C ARG A 173 5.94 -4.96 24.11
N LYS A 174 6.46 -3.87 23.54
CA LYS A 174 7.23 -2.88 24.30
C LYS A 174 6.39 -2.16 25.35
N ASP A 175 5.10 -1.95 25.09
CA ASP A 175 4.17 -1.35 26.05
C ASP A 175 3.99 -2.24 27.29
N GLN A 176 3.84 -3.55 27.07
CA GLN A 176 3.64 -4.54 28.14
C GLN A 176 4.85 -4.74 29.07
N VAL A 177 6.06 -4.43 28.61
CA VAL A 177 7.29 -4.57 29.43
C VAL A 177 7.48 -3.36 30.35
N LYS A 178 6.89 -2.21 30.00
CA LYS A 178 7.00 -0.97 30.79
C LYS A 178 5.91 -0.83 31.86
N SER A 179 4.84 -1.62 31.77
CA SER A 179 3.75 -1.70 32.74
C SER A 179 4.05 -2.72 33.83
#